data_AF-A0A1M4SUQ3-F1
#
_entry.id   AF-A0A1M4SUQ3-F1
#
_cell.length_a   1.000
_cell.length_b   1.000
_cell.length_c   1.000
_cell.angle_alpha   90.00
_cell.angle_beta   90.00
_cell.angle_gamma   90.00
#
_symmetry.space_group_name_H-M   'P 1'
#
loop_
_entity.id
_entity.type
_entity.pdbx_description
1 polymer ?
#
loop_
_entity_poly.entity_id
_entity_poly.type
_entity_poly.pdbx_seq_one_letter_code
_entity_poly.pdbx_strand_id
1 'polypeptide(L)'
;MTYKLYLKEFIPSEVSEIIPGSAFNYSVWSRWLSATIPQNIDERFRANARHHLQIILVGLEMKFGLIIANRDYRNTGVGHGLLYEPYLWNLILETSIATYSLVEGLGVALYLEGLHGESTEGLRIDESDWASVIKAAWMPDYIGFDDDLAIVRRGRNRIYQNDLSAPIANFLDIDPRTVFPAVERILHAVFGGCVKSAAFLPDSTNLFSPHNN
;
A
#
# COMPACT_ATOMS: atom_id res chain seq x y z
N MET A 1 -10.07 1.84 -25.81
CA MET A 1 -8.87 1.02 -26.05
C MET A 1 -8.56 0.30 -24.74
N THR A 2 -8.95 -0.97 -24.65
CA THR A 2 -8.88 -1.76 -23.41
C THR A 2 -7.51 -2.42 -23.36
N TYR A 3 -6.64 -1.98 -22.46
CA TYR A 3 -5.36 -2.65 -22.22
C TYR A 3 -5.66 -3.99 -21.54
N LYS A 4 -5.61 -5.09 -22.30
CA LYS A 4 -5.50 -6.43 -21.73
C LYS A 4 -4.06 -6.56 -21.23
N LEU A 5 -3.86 -6.58 -19.91
CA LEU A 5 -2.58 -7.00 -19.36
C LEU A 5 -2.30 -8.43 -19.80
N TYR A 6 -1.20 -8.64 -20.53
CA TYR A 6 -0.72 -9.93 -21.07
C TYR A 6 -0.16 -10.87 -19.99
N LEU A 7 -0.70 -10.84 -18.77
CA LEU A 7 -0.28 -11.77 -17.71
C LEU A 7 -0.83 -13.18 -17.96
N LYS A 8 -1.94 -13.33 -18.67
CA LYS A 8 -2.61 -14.63 -18.87
C LYS A 8 -1.84 -15.65 -19.71
N GLU A 9 -0.88 -15.21 -20.53
CA GLU A 9 -0.13 -16.08 -21.44
C GLU A 9 1.17 -16.64 -20.82
N PHE A 10 1.63 -16.06 -19.70
CA PHE A 10 2.86 -16.48 -19.00
C PHE A 10 2.61 -17.14 -17.65
N ILE A 11 1.34 -17.25 -17.27
CA ILE A 11 0.87 -17.88 -16.05
C ILE A 11 0.49 -19.31 -16.44
N PRO A 12 1.19 -20.36 -15.95
CA PRO A 12 0.72 -21.73 -16.07
C PRO A 12 -0.74 -21.80 -15.68
N SER A 13 -1.57 -22.63 -16.32
CA SER A 13 -3.03 -22.67 -16.06
C SER A 13 -3.39 -22.79 -14.57
N GLU A 14 -2.49 -23.38 -13.78
CA GLU A 14 -2.52 -23.55 -12.32
C GLU A 14 -2.33 -22.24 -11.51
N VAL A 15 -1.71 -21.20 -12.08
CA VAL A 15 -1.47 -19.90 -11.45
C VAL A 15 -2.55 -18.87 -11.82
N SER A 16 -3.40 -19.17 -12.81
CA SER A 16 -4.49 -18.27 -13.23
C SER A 16 -5.59 -18.10 -12.18
N GLU A 17 -5.63 -19.01 -11.20
CA GLU A 17 -6.48 -18.95 -10.01
C GLU A 17 -5.87 -18.09 -8.88
N ILE A 18 -4.57 -17.78 -8.93
CA ILE A 18 -3.81 -17.13 -7.84
C ILE A 18 -3.91 -15.59 -7.88
N ILE A 19 -4.37 -15.01 -8.99
CA ILE A 19 -4.58 -13.57 -9.12
C ILE A 19 -6.08 -13.29 -9.36
N PRO A 20 -6.93 -13.37 -8.33
CA PRO A 20 -8.36 -13.17 -8.50
C PRO A 20 -8.68 -11.71 -8.87
N GLY A 21 -9.40 -11.56 -9.98
CA GLY A 21 -9.45 -10.37 -10.82
C GLY A 21 -10.37 -9.22 -10.41
N SER A 22 -10.89 -9.16 -9.17
CA SER A 22 -11.83 -8.09 -8.79
C SER A 22 -11.15 -6.84 -8.21
N ALA A 23 -10.05 -6.99 -7.46
CA ALA A 23 -9.33 -5.86 -6.84
C ALA A 23 -8.47 -5.03 -7.81
N PHE A 24 -8.26 -5.52 -9.04
CA PHE A 24 -7.70 -4.74 -10.16
C PHE A 24 -8.70 -3.74 -10.73
N ASN A 25 -9.98 -3.85 -10.35
CA ASN A 25 -11.02 -2.97 -10.83
C ASN A 25 -10.95 -1.64 -10.08
N TYR A 26 -10.55 -0.61 -10.81
CA TYR A 26 -10.52 0.78 -10.40
C TYR A 26 -11.77 1.20 -9.62
N SER A 27 -12.96 0.75 -10.03
CA SER A 27 -14.23 1.15 -9.39
C SER A 27 -14.47 0.59 -7.98
N VAL A 28 -13.82 -0.51 -7.59
CA VAL A 28 -14.02 -1.14 -6.27
C VAL A 28 -13.33 -0.32 -5.18
N TRP A 29 -12.04 0.01 -5.37
CA TRP A 29 -11.30 0.87 -4.45
C TRP A 29 -11.89 2.27 -4.31
N SER A 30 -12.56 2.78 -5.35
CA SER A 30 -13.25 4.07 -5.29
C SER A 30 -14.31 4.13 -4.18
N ARG A 31 -15.06 3.04 -3.99
CA ARG A 31 -16.11 2.96 -2.97
C ARG A 31 -15.51 2.93 -1.57
N TRP A 32 -14.50 2.08 -1.37
CA TRP A 32 -13.77 2.01 -0.12
C TRP A 32 -13.17 3.38 0.25
N LEU A 33 -12.47 4.05 -0.68
CA LEU A 33 -11.90 5.37 -0.46
C LEU A 33 -12.95 6.45 -0.18
N SER A 34 -14.11 6.39 -0.85
CA SER A 34 -15.18 7.36 -0.62
C SER A 34 -15.82 7.21 0.76
N ALA A 35 -15.85 6.00 1.30
CA ALA A 35 -16.32 5.72 2.67
C ALA A 35 -15.24 5.99 3.73
N THR A 36 -13.97 5.89 3.35
CA THR A 36 -12.82 6.00 4.25
C THR A 36 -12.34 7.43 4.43
N ILE A 37 -12.32 8.23 3.36
CA ILE A 37 -11.85 9.62 3.41
C ILE A 37 -12.95 10.50 4.00
N PRO A 38 -12.65 11.30 5.04
CA PRO A 38 -13.62 12.19 5.66
C PRO A 38 -14.31 13.14 4.68
N GLN A 39 -15.58 13.44 4.95
CA GLN A 39 -16.43 14.28 4.07
C GLN A 39 -16.32 15.77 4.41
N ASN A 40 -15.83 16.09 5.60
CA ASN A 40 -15.72 17.42 6.22
C ASN A 40 -14.35 18.08 5.99
N ILE A 41 -13.64 17.68 4.94
CA ILE A 41 -12.37 18.30 4.49
C ILE A 41 -12.58 18.95 3.12
N ASP A 42 -11.64 19.81 2.70
CA ASP A 42 -11.69 20.50 1.41
C ASP A 42 -11.98 19.54 0.23
N GLU A 43 -12.95 19.89 -0.61
CA GLU A 43 -13.42 19.02 -1.70
C GLU A 43 -12.32 18.72 -2.71
N ARG A 44 -11.47 19.71 -3.00
CA ARG A 44 -10.39 19.55 -3.97
C ARG A 44 -9.32 18.61 -3.44
N PHE A 45 -8.91 18.77 -2.18
CA PHE A 45 -8.03 17.82 -1.51
C PHE A 45 -8.65 16.42 -1.52
N ARG A 46 -9.92 16.29 -1.13
CA ARG A 46 -10.65 15.02 -1.06
C ARG A 46 -10.74 14.32 -2.40
N ALA A 47 -11.00 15.05 -3.49
CA ALA A 47 -11.05 14.50 -4.84
C ALA A 47 -9.65 14.03 -5.30
N ASN A 48 -8.61 14.83 -5.05
CA ASN A 48 -7.24 14.47 -5.38
C ASN A 48 -6.74 13.26 -4.58
N ALA A 49 -7.00 13.22 -3.27
CA ALA A 49 -6.65 12.12 -2.39
C ALA A 49 -7.34 10.82 -2.86
N ARG A 50 -8.65 10.86 -3.15
CA ARG A 50 -9.38 9.72 -3.72
C ARG A 50 -8.72 9.23 -5.02
N HIS A 51 -8.41 10.12 -5.95
CA HIS A 51 -7.82 9.75 -7.23
C HIS A 51 -6.42 9.13 -7.07
N HIS A 52 -5.53 9.77 -6.32
CA HIS A 52 -4.16 9.29 -6.14
C HIS A 52 -4.09 7.99 -5.34
N LEU A 53 -4.83 7.90 -4.23
CA LEU A 53 -4.86 6.69 -3.41
C LEU A 53 -5.46 5.50 -4.17
N GLN A 54 -6.41 5.75 -5.06
CA GLN A 54 -6.99 4.72 -5.92
C GLN A 54 -5.94 4.13 -6.88
N ILE A 55 -5.13 4.98 -7.51
CA ILE A 55 -4.02 4.54 -8.38
C ILE A 55 -3.01 3.73 -7.56
N ILE A 56 -2.66 4.21 -6.36
CA ILE A 56 -1.74 3.54 -5.44
C ILE A 56 -2.26 2.14 -5.07
N LEU A 57 -3.54 2.01 -4.70
CA LEU A 57 -4.15 0.74 -4.29
C LEU A 57 -4.18 -0.28 -5.43
N VAL A 58 -4.58 0.13 -6.64
CA VAL A 58 -4.53 -0.76 -7.82
C VAL A 58 -3.08 -1.18 -8.13
N GLY A 59 -2.13 -0.25 -8.00
CA GLY A 59 -0.71 -0.53 -8.19
C GLY A 59 -0.13 -1.46 -7.12
N LEU A 60 -0.57 -1.35 -5.87
CA LEU A 60 -0.21 -2.25 -4.77
C LEU A 60 -0.75 -3.65 -5.04
N GLU A 61 -2.00 -3.76 -5.47
CA GLU A 61 -2.66 -5.04 -5.73
C GLU A 61 -1.89 -5.90 -6.72
N MET A 62 -1.50 -5.29 -7.84
CA MET A 62 -0.72 -5.96 -8.86
C MET A 62 0.64 -6.44 -8.33
N LYS A 63 1.32 -5.62 -7.52
CA LYS A 63 2.64 -5.96 -6.98
C LYS A 63 2.53 -7.07 -5.93
N PHE A 64 1.55 -7.00 -5.05
CA PHE A 64 1.29 -8.03 -4.06
C PHE A 64 0.98 -9.37 -4.70
N GLY A 65 0.09 -9.41 -5.70
CA GLY A 65 -0.20 -10.64 -6.44
C GLY A 65 1.05 -11.28 -7.05
N LEU A 66 1.97 -10.47 -7.61
CA LEU A 66 3.24 -10.97 -8.16
C LEU A 66 4.21 -11.46 -7.08
N ILE A 67 4.33 -10.75 -5.95
CA ILE A 67 5.21 -11.12 -4.84
C ILE A 67 4.72 -12.42 -4.19
N ILE A 68 3.41 -12.54 -3.92
CA ILE A 68 2.78 -13.72 -3.34
C ILE A 68 2.93 -14.91 -4.28
N ALA A 69 2.57 -14.77 -5.57
CA ALA A 69 2.74 -15.83 -6.55
C ALA A 69 4.20 -16.31 -6.64
N ASN A 70 5.18 -15.39 -6.59
CA ASN A 70 6.59 -15.75 -6.56
C ASN A 70 6.99 -16.49 -5.27
N ARG A 71 6.45 -16.08 -4.10
CA ARG A 71 6.65 -16.77 -2.81
C ARG A 71 6.09 -18.19 -2.85
N ASP A 72 4.85 -18.35 -3.31
CA ASP A 72 4.18 -19.64 -3.37
C ASP A 72 4.86 -20.59 -4.35
N TYR A 73 5.27 -20.09 -5.52
CA TYR A 73 6.03 -20.87 -6.48
C TYR A 73 7.34 -21.40 -5.90
N ARG A 74 8.07 -20.61 -5.10
CA ARG A 74 9.30 -21.07 -4.42
C ARG A 74 9.02 -22.18 -3.41
N ASN A 75 7.87 -22.13 -2.73
CA ASN A 75 7.47 -23.14 -1.76
C ASN A 75 7.12 -24.49 -2.40
N THR A 76 6.89 -24.55 -3.72
CA THR A 76 6.66 -25.81 -4.45
C THR A 76 7.91 -26.67 -4.63
N GLY A 77 9.10 -26.18 -4.23
CA GLY A 77 10.34 -26.95 -4.26
C GLY A 77 11.08 -26.98 -5.61
N VAL A 78 10.62 -26.24 -6.61
CA VAL A 78 11.22 -26.15 -7.96
C VAL A 78 12.53 -25.33 -7.98
N GLY A 79 12.95 -24.78 -6.83
CA GLY A 79 14.30 -24.23 -6.62
C GLY A 79 14.59 -22.85 -7.23
N HIS A 80 13.79 -22.40 -8.20
CA HIS A 80 13.86 -21.07 -8.79
C HIS A 80 12.56 -20.29 -8.57
N GLY A 81 12.65 -19.00 -8.26
CA GLY A 81 11.48 -18.13 -8.18
C GLY A 81 10.87 -17.84 -9.54
N LEU A 82 9.58 -17.49 -9.56
CA LEU A 82 8.90 -17.00 -10.76
C LEU A 82 9.56 -15.71 -11.28
N LEU A 83 10.08 -14.90 -10.37
CA LEU A 83 10.77 -13.64 -10.65
C LEU A 83 12.26 -13.77 -10.35
N TYR A 84 13.08 -13.12 -11.17
CA TYR A 84 14.49 -12.87 -10.86
C TYR A 84 14.60 -12.08 -9.55
N GLU A 85 15.55 -12.47 -8.69
CA GLU A 85 15.77 -11.83 -7.39
C GLU A 85 15.84 -10.29 -7.45
N PRO A 86 16.60 -9.66 -8.37
CA PRO A 86 16.65 -8.20 -8.43
C PRO A 86 15.30 -7.54 -8.73
N TYR A 87 14.45 -8.20 -9.54
CA TYR A 87 13.14 -7.68 -9.87
C TYR A 87 12.17 -7.81 -8.68
N LEU A 88 12.23 -8.93 -7.95
CA LEU A 88 11.48 -9.10 -6.70
C LEU A 88 11.83 -8.00 -5.68
N TRP A 89 13.11 -7.65 -5.57
CA TRP A 89 13.57 -6.62 -4.65
C TRP A 89 13.02 -5.25 -5.02
N ASN A 90 13.07 -4.89 -6.30
CA ASN A 90 12.47 -3.64 -6.78
C ASN A 90 10.97 -3.58 -6.49
N LEU A 91 10.24 -4.67 -6.74
CA LEU A 91 8.81 -4.74 -6.41
C LEU A 91 8.55 -4.48 -4.92
N ILE A 92 9.35 -5.07 -4.01
CA ILE A 92 9.19 -4.86 -2.57
C ILE A 92 9.46 -3.39 -2.19
N LEU A 93 10.49 -2.77 -2.75
CA LEU A 93 10.77 -1.35 -2.50
C LEU A 93 9.65 -0.45 -3.04
N GLU A 94 9.11 -0.74 -4.23
CA GLU A 94 7.95 -0.03 -4.78
C GLU A 94 6.70 -0.19 -3.91
N THR A 95 6.46 -1.38 -3.35
CA THR A 95 5.36 -1.58 -2.39
C THR A 95 5.57 -0.75 -1.12
N SER A 96 6.82 -0.50 -0.71
CA SER A 96 7.10 0.36 0.44
C SER A 96 6.73 1.81 0.18
N ILE A 97 7.05 2.33 -1.01
CA ILE A 97 6.63 3.68 -1.42
C ILE A 97 5.11 3.78 -1.39
N ALA A 98 4.44 2.83 -2.03
CA ALA A 98 3.00 2.84 -2.20
C ALA A 98 2.27 2.69 -0.84
N THR A 99 2.74 1.80 0.04
CA THR A 99 2.21 1.65 1.40
C THR A 99 2.42 2.92 2.23
N TYR A 100 3.62 3.53 2.19
CA TYR A 100 3.86 4.80 2.88
C TYR A 100 2.90 5.89 2.40
N SER A 101 2.78 6.08 1.08
CA SER A 101 1.90 7.10 0.50
C SER A 101 0.42 6.86 0.80
N LEU A 102 0.00 5.60 0.92
CA LEU A 102 -1.36 5.25 1.35
C LEU A 102 -1.62 5.69 2.79
N VAL A 103 -0.74 5.31 3.71
CA VAL A 103 -0.87 5.67 5.14
C VAL A 103 -0.79 7.18 5.33
N GLU A 104 0.15 7.85 4.67
CA GLU A 104 0.30 9.30 4.69
C GLU A 104 -0.95 10.00 4.17
N GLY A 105 -1.46 9.62 2.99
CA GLY A 105 -2.64 10.25 2.40
C GLY A 105 -3.90 10.10 3.27
N LEU A 106 -4.08 8.93 3.88
CA LEU A 106 -5.21 8.67 4.79
C LEU A 106 -5.03 9.39 6.13
N GLY A 107 -3.82 9.37 6.71
CA GLY A 107 -3.52 10.05 7.95
C GLY A 107 -3.64 11.56 7.84
N VAL A 108 -3.18 12.14 6.72
CA VAL A 108 -3.37 13.56 6.42
C VAL A 108 -4.85 13.90 6.33
N ALA A 109 -5.66 13.07 5.66
CA ALA A 109 -7.10 13.31 5.58
C ALA A 109 -7.78 13.31 6.96
N LEU A 110 -7.38 12.41 7.86
CA LEU A 110 -7.86 12.36 9.25
C LEU A 110 -7.36 13.55 10.08
N TYR A 111 -6.10 13.95 9.90
CA TYR A 111 -5.53 15.12 10.57
C TYR A 111 -6.29 16.39 10.18
N LEU A 112 -6.55 16.58 8.89
CA LEU A 112 -7.32 17.71 8.36
C LEU A 112 -8.77 17.71 8.87
N GLU A 113 -9.40 16.55 9.00
CA GLU A 113 -10.74 16.44 9.62
C GLU A 113 -10.72 16.96 11.07
N GLY A 114 -9.68 16.64 11.84
CA GLY A 114 -9.50 17.10 13.22
C GLY A 114 -9.31 18.61 13.39
N LEU A 115 -8.91 19.32 12.33
CA LEU A 115 -8.75 20.78 12.34
C LEU A 115 -10.09 21.54 12.17
N HIS A 116 -11.23 20.84 12.05
CA HIS A 116 -12.57 21.44 12.06
C HIS A 116 -12.80 22.61 11.06
N GLY A 117 -12.11 22.61 9.92
CA GLY A 117 -12.29 23.62 8.87
C GLY A 117 -11.43 24.88 9.02
N GLU A 118 -10.38 24.84 9.86
CA GLU A 118 -9.31 25.85 9.80
C GLU A 118 -8.67 25.87 8.40
N SER A 119 -8.20 27.05 7.96
CA SER A 119 -7.55 27.18 6.66
C SER A 119 -6.26 26.37 6.63
N THR A 120 -6.15 25.44 5.69
CA THR A 120 -4.99 24.55 5.54
C THR A 120 -4.16 24.90 4.31
N GLU A 121 -4.34 26.10 3.77
CA GLU A 121 -3.60 26.56 2.58
C GLU A 121 -2.11 26.71 2.90
N GLY A 122 -1.26 25.99 2.16
CA GLY A 122 0.19 25.99 2.38
C GLY A 122 0.65 25.25 3.65
N LEU A 123 -0.25 24.56 4.36
CA LEU A 123 0.09 23.80 5.55
C LEU A 123 0.96 22.59 5.16
N ARG A 124 2.19 22.59 5.65
CA ARG A 124 3.04 21.40 5.65
C ARG A 124 2.66 20.57 6.88
N ILE A 125 2.19 19.35 6.64
CA ILE A 125 1.84 18.40 7.71
C ILE A 125 3.02 17.47 7.89
N ASP A 126 3.55 17.40 9.10
CA ASP A 126 4.71 16.57 9.40
C ASP A 126 4.30 15.11 9.64
N GLU A 127 5.25 14.19 9.47
CA GLU A 127 5.03 12.76 9.63
C GLU A 127 4.46 12.41 11.01
N SER A 128 4.95 13.06 12.06
CA SER A 128 4.45 12.86 13.43
C SER A 128 2.97 13.17 13.59
N ASP A 129 2.48 14.17 12.87
CA ASP A 129 1.13 14.69 13.01
C ASP A 129 0.14 13.70 12.41
N TRP A 130 0.33 13.32 11.14
CA TRP A 130 -0.58 12.38 10.50
C TRP A 130 -0.41 10.94 11.00
N ALA A 131 0.81 10.52 11.38
CA ALA A 131 1.06 9.16 11.85
C ALA A 131 0.40 8.90 13.22
N SER A 132 0.46 9.88 14.13
CA SER A 132 -0.20 9.77 15.43
C SER A 132 -1.72 9.69 15.30
N VAL A 133 -2.31 10.48 14.40
CA VAL A 133 -3.76 10.50 14.18
C VAL A 133 -4.26 9.20 13.56
N ILE A 134 -3.63 8.69 12.49
CA ILE A 134 -4.07 7.42 11.89
C ILE A 134 -3.87 6.24 12.84
N LYS A 135 -2.78 6.26 13.63
CA LYS A 135 -2.53 5.24 14.65
C LYS A 135 -3.65 5.22 15.68
N ALA A 136 -3.98 6.37 16.25
CA ALA A 136 -5.05 6.50 17.24
C ALA A 136 -6.43 6.13 16.68
N ALA A 137 -6.71 6.51 15.43
CA ALA A 137 -8.03 6.32 14.84
C ALA A 137 -8.29 4.86 14.43
N TRP A 138 -7.32 4.20 13.79
CA TRP A 138 -7.56 2.94 13.09
C TRP A 138 -6.76 1.77 13.65
N MET A 139 -5.64 2.02 14.31
CA MET A 139 -4.75 0.95 14.79
C MET A 139 -4.25 1.22 16.21
N PRO A 140 -5.17 1.48 17.17
CA PRO A 140 -4.79 1.84 18.54
C PRO A 140 -3.99 0.72 19.23
N ASP A 141 -4.28 -0.53 18.88
CA ASP A 141 -3.66 -1.72 19.49
C ASP A 141 -2.40 -2.20 18.74
N TYR A 142 -2.00 -1.52 17.66
CA TYR A 142 -0.86 -1.95 16.85
C TYR A 142 0.47 -1.60 17.51
N ILE A 143 1.00 -2.56 18.27
CA ILE A 143 2.35 -2.54 18.84
C ILE A 143 3.38 -2.61 17.72
N GLY A 144 4.32 -1.66 17.69
CA GLY A 144 5.40 -1.62 16.68
C GLY A 144 5.10 -0.84 15.41
N PHE A 145 3.96 -0.14 15.33
CA PHE A 145 3.61 0.69 14.16
C PHE A 145 4.73 1.67 13.77
N ASP A 146 5.34 2.34 14.75
CA ASP A 146 6.37 3.35 14.49
C ASP A 146 7.66 2.72 13.92
N ASP A 147 8.01 1.52 14.38
CA ASP A 147 9.16 0.75 13.90
C ASP A 147 8.92 0.26 12.46
N ASP A 148 7.73 -0.27 12.20
CA ASP A 148 7.35 -0.74 10.86
C ASP A 148 7.22 0.42 9.88
N LEU A 149 6.65 1.55 10.31
CA LEU A 149 6.60 2.76 9.49
C LEU A 149 8.02 3.26 9.19
N ALA A 150 8.94 3.19 10.15
CA ALA A 150 10.34 3.53 9.92
C ALA A 150 11.02 2.57 8.93
N ILE A 151 10.73 1.27 8.97
CA ILE A 151 11.21 0.28 7.98
C ILE A 151 10.69 0.63 6.58
N VAL A 152 9.38 0.83 6.44
CA VAL A 152 8.73 1.16 5.17
C VAL A 152 9.26 2.49 4.61
N ARG A 153 9.44 3.50 5.45
CA ARG A 153 10.04 4.79 5.08
C ARG A 153 11.47 4.66 4.57
N ARG A 154 12.29 3.79 5.19
CA ARG A 154 13.64 3.49 4.69
C ARG A 154 13.59 2.85 3.29
N GLY A 155 12.66 1.92 3.07
CA GLY A 155 12.40 1.34 1.74
C GLY A 155 12.00 2.41 0.71
N ARG A 156 11.05 3.29 1.07
CA ARG A 156 10.63 4.42 0.23
C ARG A 156 11.79 5.31 -0.18
N ASN A 157 12.58 5.79 0.79
CA ASN A 157 13.69 6.71 0.57
C ASN A 157 14.80 6.16 -0.33
N ARG A 158 14.77 4.86 -0.61
CA ARG A 158 15.75 4.21 -1.47
C ARG A 158 15.49 4.46 -2.95
N ILE A 159 14.22 4.47 -3.35
CA ILE A 159 13.77 4.78 -4.70
C ILE A 159 13.43 6.27 -4.82
N TYR A 160 12.78 6.81 -3.79
CA TYR A 160 12.38 8.21 -3.74
C TYR A 160 13.51 9.07 -3.18
N GLN A 161 14.29 9.67 -4.07
CA GLN A 161 15.25 10.71 -3.74
C GLN A 161 14.69 12.06 -4.21
N ASN A 162 14.36 12.95 -3.25
CA ASN A 162 14.02 14.34 -3.56
C ASN A 162 15.21 15.14 -4.11
N ASP A 163 16.42 14.65 -3.82
CA ASP A 163 17.66 15.24 -4.29
C ASP A 163 18.28 14.33 -5.35
N LEU A 164 18.14 14.74 -6.61
CA LEU A 164 18.74 14.04 -7.76
C LEU A 164 20.28 14.10 -7.76
N SER A 165 20.89 14.92 -6.89
CA SER A 165 22.33 15.00 -6.69
C SER A 165 22.84 14.10 -5.57
N ALA A 166 21.94 13.50 -4.78
CA ALA A 166 22.31 12.55 -3.75
C ALA A 166 22.94 11.29 -4.39
N PRO A 167 23.96 10.68 -3.76
CA PRO A 167 24.48 9.41 -4.21
C PRO A 167 23.35 8.39 -4.32
N ILE A 168 23.33 7.60 -5.39
CA ILE A 168 22.51 6.40 -5.44
C ILE A 168 22.98 5.57 -4.23
N ALA A 169 22.13 5.41 -3.21
CA ALA A 169 22.50 4.59 -2.07
C ALA A 169 22.77 3.14 -2.55
N ASN A 170 23.19 2.22 -1.68
CA ASN A 170 23.37 0.83 -2.09
C ASN A 170 22.02 0.08 -2.00
N PHE A 171 21.57 -0.55 -3.09
CA PHE A 171 20.28 -1.27 -3.10
C PHE A 171 20.33 -2.54 -2.24
N LEU A 172 21.52 -2.98 -1.84
CA LEU A 172 21.74 -4.19 -1.04
C LEU A 172 21.71 -3.95 0.48
N ASP A 173 21.67 -2.69 0.94
CA ASP A 173 21.79 -2.37 2.38
C ASP A 173 20.47 -2.49 3.15
N ILE A 174 19.35 -2.69 2.44
CA ILE A 174 18.05 -2.98 3.04
C ILE A 174 17.64 -4.39 2.64
N ASP A 175 17.36 -5.20 3.65
CA ASP A 175 16.90 -6.57 3.44
C ASP A 175 15.40 -6.58 3.11
N PRO A 176 14.98 -6.97 1.89
CA PRO A 176 13.57 -7.05 1.52
C PRO A 176 12.75 -7.99 2.42
N ARG A 177 13.41 -8.96 3.08
CA ARG A 177 12.80 -9.86 4.06
C ARG A 177 12.39 -9.16 5.36
N THR A 178 12.92 -7.96 5.62
CA THR A 178 12.49 -7.10 6.74
C THR A 178 11.41 -6.11 6.30
N VAL A 179 11.52 -5.61 5.06
CA VAL A 179 10.63 -4.59 4.51
C VAL A 179 9.25 -5.14 4.21
N PHE A 180 9.17 -6.25 3.48
CA PHE A 180 7.88 -6.77 3.03
C PHE A 180 6.96 -7.18 4.19
N PRO A 181 7.45 -7.83 5.28
CA PRO A 181 6.61 -8.08 6.45
C PRO A 181 6.09 -6.82 7.15
N ALA A 182 6.89 -5.75 7.21
CA ALA A 182 6.44 -4.46 7.77
C ALA A 182 5.33 -3.84 6.90
N VAL A 183 5.47 -3.94 5.57
CA VAL A 183 4.44 -3.56 4.61
C VAL A 183 3.16 -4.38 4.80
N GLU A 184 3.25 -5.70 4.90
CA GLU A 184 2.10 -6.60 5.15
C GLU A 184 1.36 -6.23 6.44
N ARG A 185 2.08 -6.03 7.56
CA ARG A 185 1.45 -5.70 8.85
C ARG A 185 0.78 -4.32 8.84
N ILE A 186 1.40 -3.31 8.23
CA ILE A 186 0.79 -1.98 8.08
C ILE A 186 -0.49 -2.05 7.26
N LEU A 187 -0.47 -2.71 6.10
CA LEU A 187 -1.66 -2.82 5.26
C LEU A 187 -2.77 -3.59 5.98
N HIS A 188 -2.44 -4.69 6.66
CA HIS A 188 -3.40 -5.42 7.47
C HIS A 188 -4.05 -4.55 8.55
N ALA A 189 -3.25 -3.75 9.26
CA ALA A 189 -3.77 -2.82 10.27
C ALA A 189 -4.64 -1.71 9.65
N VAL A 190 -4.25 -1.15 8.50
CA VAL A 190 -5.03 -0.12 7.79
C VAL A 190 -6.40 -0.65 7.36
N PHE A 191 -6.44 -1.82 6.71
CA PHE A 191 -7.69 -2.39 6.20
C PHE A 191 -8.55 -3.00 7.31
N GLY A 192 -7.95 -3.56 8.37
CA GLY A 192 -8.67 -4.05 9.55
C GLY A 192 -9.19 -2.93 10.45
N GLY A 193 -8.51 -1.78 10.47
CA GLY A 193 -8.80 -0.66 11.36
C GLY A 193 -9.97 0.22 10.92
N CYS A 194 -10.23 0.33 9.62
CA CYS A 194 -11.31 1.18 9.11
C CYS A 194 -12.68 0.46 9.13
N VAL A 195 -13.24 0.29 10.34
CA VAL A 195 -14.52 -0.43 10.56
C VAL A 195 -15.67 0.12 9.69
N LYS A 196 -15.69 1.44 9.47
CA LYS A 196 -16.74 2.11 8.66
C LYS A 196 -16.72 1.70 7.19
N SER A 197 -15.58 1.29 6.65
CA SER A 197 -15.41 0.96 5.24
C SER A 197 -15.12 -0.52 4.98
N ALA A 198 -15.05 -1.35 6.02
CA ALA A 198 -14.81 -2.78 5.91
C ALA A 198 -15.79 -3.48 4.94
N ALA A 199 -17.06 -3.07 4.93
CA ALA A 199 -18.09 -3.60 4.02
C ALA A 199 -17.87 -3.26 2.54
N PHE A 200 -16.94 -2.35 2.22
CA PHE A 200 -16.60 -1.92 0.87
C PHE A 200 -15.23 -2.43 0.40
N LEU A 201 -14.56 -3.24 1.21
CA LEU A 201 -13.32 -3.90 0.80
C LEU A 201 -13.61 -4.88 -0.35
N PRO A 202 -12.70 -5.01 -1.34
CA PRO A 202 -12.84 -6.03 -2.37
C PRO A 202 -12.84 -7.44 -1.77
N ASP A 203 -13.78 -8.28 -2.20
CA ASP A 203 -13.87 -9.69 -1.75
C ASP A 203 -12.63 -10.53 -2.10
N SER A 204 -11.85 -10.11 -3.11
CA SER A 204 -10.67 -10.85 -3.59
C SER A 204 -9.43 -9.94 -3.75
N THR A 205 -8.98 -9.38 -2.63
CA THR A 205 -7.78 -8.53 -2.53
C THR A 205 -6.52 -9.35 -2.23
N ASN A 206 -5.37 -8.95 -2.78
CA ASN A 206 -4.06 -9.50 -2.40
C ASN A 206 -3.40 -8.72 -1.27
N LEU A 207 -3.96 -7.57 -0.85
CA LEU A 207 -3.32 -6.67 0.11
C LEU A 207 -3.46 -7.10 1.57
N PHE A 208 -4.45 -7.93 1.86
CA PHE A 208 -4.64 -8.55 3.16
C PHE A 208 -5.36 -9.89 2.99
N SER A 209 -4.93 -10.91 3.74
CA SER A 209 -5.66 -12.17 3.83
C SER A 209 -6.63 -12.06 5.01
N PRO A 210 -7.96 -12.19 4.81
CA PRO A 210 -8.91 -12.28 5.93
C PRO A 210 -8.76 -13.57 6.75
N HIS A 211 -7.92 -14.51 6.30
CA HIS A 211 -7.63 -15.76 6.98
C HIS A 211 -6.25 -15.71 7.62
N ASN A 212 -6.18 -15.20 8.85
CA ASN A 212 -5.21 -15.55 9.90
C ASN A 212 -5.59 -14.81 11.19
N ASN A 213 -6.64 -15.31 11.85
CA ASN A 213 -6.85 -15.20 13.30
C ASN A 213 -6.74 -16.60 13.88
#